data_AF-A0A358HX11-F1
#
_entry.id   AF-A0A358HX11-F1
#
_cell.length_a   1.000
_cell.length_b   1.000
_cell.length_c   1.000
_cell.angle_alpha   90.00
_cell.angle_beta   90.00
_cell.angle_gamma   90.00
#
_symmetry.space_group_name_H-M   'P 1'
#
loop_
_entity.id
_entity.type
_entity.pdbx_description
1 polymer ?
#
loop_
_entity_poly.entity_id
_entity_poly.type
_entity_poly.pdbx_seq_one_letter_code
_entity_poly.pdbx_strand_id
1 'polypeptide(L)' 'LLSLARIELNEHTPPSEDCDVGKIIGKVAETLAMKADAKGMKIRVDHALDNTEIVGDEKELTQVFVNLVENA' A
#
# COMPACT_ATOMS: atom_id res chain seq x y z
N LEU A 1 2.89 5.23 -21.47
CA LEU A 1 3.76 4.14 -21.94
C LEU A 1 5.13 4.23 -21.26
N LEU A 2 5.20 4.00 -19.96
CA LEU A 2 6.47 4.08 -19.20
C LEU A 2 6.39 3.20 -17.95
N SER A 3 5.99 1.94 -18.15
CA SER A 3 5.86 0.99 -17.04
C SER A 3 6.47 -0.39 -17.30
N LEU A 4 6.92 -0.71 -18.52
CA LEU A 4 7.49 -2.03 -18.81
C LEU A 4 9.02 -2.07 -18.59
N ALA A 5 9.73 -1.04 -19.06
CA ALA A 5 11.21 -0.99 -19.06
C ALA A 5 11.86 -0.90 -17.67
N ARG A 6 11.09 -0.67 -16.60
CA ARG A 6 11.61 -0.59 -15.22
C ARG A 6 11.33 -1.85 -14.39
N ILE A 7 10.44 -2.73 -14.86
CA ILE A 7 10.11 -4.00 -14.18
C ILE A 7 11.19 -5.06 -14.45
N GLU A 8 11.78 -5.08 -15.66
CA GLU A 8 12.82 -6.05 -16.03
C GLU A 8 14.18 -5.82 -15.34
N LEU A 9 14.43 -4.64 -14.74
CA LEU A 9 15.74 -4.29 -14.18
C LEU A 9 15.89 -4.57 -12.67
N ASN A 10 14.81 -4.91 -11.95
CA ASN A 10 14.81 -5.14 -10.50
C ASN A 10 14.37 -6.56 -10.09
N GLU A 11 14.50 -7.55 -10.98
CA GLU A 11 14.13 -8.96 -10.72
C GLU A 11 15.05 -9.69 -9.70
N HIS A 12 15.78 -8.96 -8.86
CA HIS A 12 16.87 -9.52 -8.06
C HIS A 12 16.87 -9.00 -6.63
N THR A 13 15.83 -9.32 -5.88
CA THR A 13 15.89 -10.07 -4.60
C THR A 13 14.44 -10.20 -4.10
N PRO A 14 13.89 -11.40 -3.88
CA PRO A 14 12.56 -11.52 -3.30
C PRO A 14 12.55 -10.87 -1.92
N PRO A 15 11.48 -10.14 -1.55
CA PRO A 15 11.34 -9.65 -0.19
C PRO A 15 11.48 -10.84 0.78
N SER A 16 12.11 -10.59 1.92
CA SER A 16 12.34 -11.61 2.96
C SER A 16 11.81 -11.18 4.32
N GLU A 17 11.17 -10.02 4.38
CA GLU A 17 10.62 -9.46 5.60
C GLU A 17 9.14 -9.83 5.73
N ASP A 18 8.72 -10.15 6.95
CA ASP A 18 7.33 -10.36 7.29
C ASP A 18 6.67 -8.99 7.54
N CYS A 19 5.65 -8.69 6.74
CA CYS A 19 4.91 -7.43 6.76
C CYS A 19 3.47 -7.68 7.22
N ASP A 20 3.01 -6.88 8.18
CA ASP A 20 1.61 -6.86 8.60
C ASP A 20 0.79 -5.95 7.69
N VAL A 21 0.06 -6.55 6.76
CA VAL A 21 -0.71 -5.82 5.74
C VAL A 21 -1.81 -4.96 6.36
N GLY A 22 -2.43 -5.45 7.44
CA GLY A 22 -3.48 -4.71 8.14
C GLY A 22 -2.94 -3.39 8.70
N LYS A 23 -1.77 -3.45 9.34
CA LYS A 23 -1.08 -2.23 9.83
C LYS A 23 -0.73 -1.28 8.68
N ILE A 24 -0.25 -1.78 7.56
CA ILE A 24 0.11 -0.94 6.41
C ILE A 24 -1.12 -0.21 5.85
N ILE A 25 -2.22 -0.93 5.62
CA ILE A 25 -3.48 -0.33 5.11
C ILE A 25 -4.00 0.73 6.09
N GLY A 26 -3.95 0.46 7.40
CA GLY A 26 -4.30 1.42 8.45
C GLY A 26 -3.50 2.71 8.35
N LYS A 27 -2.17 2.62 8.28
CA LYS A 27 -1.27 3.78 8.14
C LYS A 27 -1.57 4.59 6.87
N VAL A 28 -1.83 3.93 5.76
CA VAL A 28 -2.16 4.58 4.47
C VAL A 28 -3.48 5.34 4.58
N ALA A 29 -4.51 4.71 5.15
CA ALA A 29 -5.80 5.34 5.35
C ALA A 29 -5.72 6.58 6.26
N GLU A 30 -4.99 6.50 7.37
CA GLU A 30 -4.76 7.64 8.27
C GLU A 30 -4.03 8.78 7.57
N THR A 31 -2.97 8.46 6.81
CA THR A 31 -2.17 9.44 6.07
C THR A 31 -3.02 10.18 5.03
N LEU A 32 -3.92 9.49 4.35
CA LEU A 32 -4.76 10.05 3.30
C LEU A 32 -6.09 10.61 3.80
N ALA A 33 -6.45 10.41 5.07
CA ALA A 33 -7.72 10.84 5.64
C ALA A 33 -7.94 12.35 5.51
N MET A 34 -6.95 13.17 5.86
CA MET A 34 -7.04 14.64 5.74
C MET A 34 -7.24 15.07 4.29
N LYS A 35 -6.55 14.42 3.35
CA LYS A 35 -6.64 14.74 1.91
C LYS A 35 -7.99 14.33 1.33
N ALA A 36 -8.55 13.21 1.78
CA ALA A 36 -9.88 12.76 1.40
C ALA A 36 -10.96 13.69 1.96
N ASP A 37 -10.87 14.08 3.23
CA ASP A 37 -11.83 14.99 3.87
C ASP A 37 -11.86 16.37 3.20
N ALA A 38 -10.69 16.92 2.83
CA ALA A 38 -10.59 18.15 2.05
C ALA A 38 -11.28 18.08 0.67
N LYS A 39 -11.47 16.86 0.13
CA LYS A 39 -12.23 16.60 -1.11
C LYS A 39 -13.68 16.19 -0.86
N GLY A 40 -14.14 16.19 0.40
CA GLY A 40 -15.47 15.70 0.78
C GLY A 40 -15.64 14.18 0.63
N MET A 41 -14.55 13.43 0.59
CA MET A 41 -14.51 11.97 0.47
C MET A 41 -14.25 11.32 1.83
N LYS A 42 -14.73 10.07 2.00
CA LYS A 42 -14.48 9.27 3.21
C LYS A 42 -13.72 8.01 2.85
N ILE A 43 -12.64 7.74 3.59
CA ILE A 43 -11.91 6.47 3.50
C ILE A 43 -12.50 5.53 4.56
N ARG A 44 -12.92 4.34 4.13
CA ARG A 44 -13.35 3.26 5.01
C ARG A 44 -12.43 2.06 4.81
N VAL A 45 -11.84 1.59 5.89
CA VAL A 45 -11.04 0.36 5.91
C VAL A 45 -11.92 -0.75 6.50
N ASP A 46 -12.04 -1.86 5.79
CA ASP A 46 -12.81 -3.03 6.20
C ASP A 46 -12.00 -4.27 5.84
N HIS A 47 -11.45 -4.96 6.84
CA HIS A 47 -10.63 -6.15 6.64
C HIS A 47 -10.67 -7.07 7.87
N ALA A 48 -10.45 -8.37 7.66
CA ALA A 48 -10.23 -9.36 8.71
C ALA A 48 -8.77 -9.87 8.71
N LEU A 49 -7.81 -8.95 8.56
CA LEU A 49 -6.37 -9.25 8.40
C LEU A 49 -5.60 -9.28 9.72
N ASP A 50 -6.26 -9.49 10.85
CA ASP A 50 -5.61 -9.49 12.16
C ASP A 50 -4.49 -10.54 12.21
N ASN A 51 -3.26 -10.10 12.46
CA ASN A 51 -2.04 -10.92 12.48
C ASN A 51 -1.73 -11.64 11.15
N THR A 52 -2.16 -11.09 10.01
CA THR A 52 -1.76 -11.61 8.69
C THR A 52 -0.41 -11.04 8.29
N GLU A 53 0.64 -11.85 8.48
CA GLU A 53 1.98 -11.57 7.98
C GLU A 53 2.12 -12.09 6.55
N ILE A 54 2.63 -11.24 5.66
CA ILE A 54 3.02 -11.62 4.30
C ILE A 54 4.49 -11.32 4.09
N VAL A 55 5.14 -12.14 3.28
CA VAL A 55 6.49 -11.83 2.81
C VAL A 55 6.42 -10.64 1.84
N GLY A 56 7.09 -9.54 2.18
CA GLY A 56 6.99 -8.28 1.44
C GLY A 56 8.03 -7.23 1.85
N ASP A 57 7.98 -6.07 1.22
CA ASP A 57 8.65 -4.85 1.68
C ASP A 57 7.58 -3.84 2.09
N GLU A 58 7.63 -3.38 3.34
CA GLU A 58 6.61 -2.49 3.90
C GLU A 58 6.48 -1.19 3.09
N LYS A 59 7.59 -0.63 2.59
CA LYS A 59 7.60 0.63 1.83
C LYS A 59 7.03 0.44 0.44
N GLU A 60 7.39 -0.65 -0.25
CA GLU A 60 6.83 -0.95 -1.56
C GLU A 60 5.32 -1.19 -1.49
N LEU A 61 4.86 -1.98 -0.52
CA LEU A 61 3.44 -2.22 -0.27
C LEU A 61 2.71 -0.92 0.07
N THR A 62 3.28 -0.09 0.94
CA THR A 62 2.74 1.24 1.26
C THR A 62 2.55 2.08 -0.01
N GLN A 63 3.55 2.12 -0.89
CA GLN A 63 3.47 2.89 -2.14
C GLN A 63 2.37 2.36 -3.07
N VAL A 64 2.22 1.04 -3.18
CA VAL A 64 1.15 0.42 -3.96
C VAL A 64 -0.21 0.87 -3.43
N PHE A 65 -0.44 0.77 -2.12
CA PHE A 65 -1.73 1.16 -1.53
C PHE A 65 -2.01 2.66 -1.63
N VAL A 66 -1.01 3.52 -1.44
CA VAL A 66 -1.16 4.96 -1.67
C VAL A 66 -1.61 5.22 -3.11
N ASN A 67 -0.92 4.62 -4.10
CA ASN A 67 -1.26 4.80 -5.50
C ASN A 67 -2.70 4.33 -5.80
N LEU A 68 -3.12 3.20 -5.23
CA LEU A 68 -4.48 2.68 -5.42
C LEU A 68 -5.54 3.61 -4.82
N VAL A 69 -5.33 4.11 -3.60
CA VAL A 69 -6.28 4.99 -2.91
C VAL A 69 -6.33 6.39 -3.55
N GLU A 70 -5.20 6.92 -4.00
CA GLU A 70 -5.16 8.22 -4.68
C GLU A 70 -5.81 8.22 -6.07
N ASN A 71 -5.82 7.06 -6.74
CA ASN A 71 -6.45 6.88 -8.05
C ASN A 71 -7.96 6.65 -7.99
N ALA A 72 -8.52 6.35 -6.82
CA ALA A 72 -9.95 6.11 -6.61
C ALA A 72 -10.75 7.42 -6.48
#